data_AF-A0A0E3PVN8-F1
#
_entry.id   AF-A0A0E3PVN8-F1
#
_cell.length_a   1.000
_cell.length_b   1.000
_cell.length_c   1.000
_cell.angle_alpha   90.00
_cell.angle_beta   90.00
_cell.angle_gamma   90.00
#
_symmetry.space_group_name_H-M   'P 1'
#
loop_
_entity.id
_entity.type
_entity.pdbx_description
1 polymer ?
#
loop_
_entity_poly.entity_id
_entity_poly.type
_entity_poly.pdbx_seq_one_letter_code
_entity_poly.pdbx_strand_id
1 'polypeptide(L)'
;MEDPVISRIKNQFDKKGNPAKIPLMSGKQFFEARAENDGIYVDNLKNQPFLPWRAFYETVNFLQKNGGKAKKGNATGSRLGDPNLDLNTVEGYIASEVYGCKTGETVFKRITSIASILDWAEICENTRGQLVLLTEKEGREKGEFINALNIQLLKKDSELNSLETKLSESLQRIEELEEQVAGRDREIATLKEGLEAKTGNVNILEKSLSSSQEIIKDFEEKIREKEIEIKELDRLTSEKADKIGKFEQERIEKEEEIGNLRNCLAKRDEAVKDLEGQLIKKEEAINGLESRIAQKSSVLEELKSRLNEKEEAITVYEKDIQEKGSRIQELSETISDRNKGIEELESRLDEKEQEKSNLEESLRAKIEEIKVIHEKFLEKERAVEKLEESISVRDRDIKTLADEVITKSGEMKRIEEKMTAKERKINTLESMLATSGERVKKLEKQISEYKGEEKLAEELMEKDELVKQLKRTLVSKEEEVSRLNEENRRYRLQQKYSSEGLKQIEEQKASKKWWKRL
;
A
#
# COMPACT_ATOMS: atom_id res chain seq x y z
N MET A 1 -50.91 -200.61 -38.51
CA MET A 1 -50.21 -199.70 -39.45
C MET A 1 -51.15 -199.50 -40.61
N GLU A 2 -51.59 -198.27 -40.83
CA GLU A 2 -52.56 -197.95 -41.88
C GLU A 2 -51.87 -197.96 -43.26
N ASP A 3 -52.54 -198.50 -44.29
CA ASP A 3 -51.96 -198.64 -45.62
C ASP A 3 -51.59 -197.26 -46.20
N PRO A 4 -50.43 -197.09 -46.88
CA PRO A 4 -50.01 -195.80 -47.43
C PRO A 4 -51.02 -195.19 -48.41
N VAL A 5 -51.73 -196.02 -49.19
CA VAL A 5 -52.78 -195.58 -50.10
C VAL A 5 -53.95 -195.02 -49.31
N ILE A 6 -54.39 -195.74 -48.28
CA ILE A 6 -55.48 -195.30 -47.39
C ILE A 6 -55.09 -193.99 -46.69
N SER A 7 -53.88 -193.91 -46.14
CA SER A 7 -53.37 -192.73 -45.43
C SER A 7 -53.35 -191.48 -46.32
N ARG A 8 -53.06 -191.66 -47.61
CA ARG A 8 -53.04 -190.56 -48.58
C ARG A 8 -54.45 -190.13 -48.98
N ILE A 9 -55.36 -191.08 -49.21
CA ILE A 9 -56.78 -190.76 -49.46
C ILE A 9 -57.39 -190.04 -48.24
N LYS A 10 -57.15 -190.53 -47.02
CA LYS A 10 -57.64 -189.90 -45.78
C LYS A 10 -57.08 -188.49 -45.59
N ASN A 11 -55.77 -188.30 -45.76
CA ASN A 11 -55.17 -186.95 -45.72
C ASN A 11 -55.80 -186.00 -46.74
N GLN A 12 -56.23 -186.51 -47.90
CA GLN A 12 -56.91 -185.68 -48.89
C GLN A 12 -58.33 -185.30 -48.44
N PHE A 13 -59.07 -186.22 -47.83
CA PHE A 13 -60.34 -185.91 -47.15
C PHE A 13 -60.16 -184.93 -45.99
N ASP A 14 -59.09 -185.03 -45.19
CA ASP A 14 -58.81 -184.08 -44.11
C ASP A 14 -58.49 -182.67 -44.63
N LYS A 15 -57.75 -182.59 -45.76
CA LYS A 15 -57.39 -181.30 -46.39
C LYS A 15 -58.54 -180.63 -47.13
N LYS A 16 -59.45 -181.41 -47.73
CA LYS A 16 -60.50 -180.90 -48.64
C LYS A 16 -61.91 -180.98 -48.06
N GLY A 17 -62.10 -181.68 -46.94
CA GLY A 17 -63.38 -181.90 -46.26
C GLY A 17 -63.96 -183.31 -46.49
N ASN A 18 -64.74 -183.80 -45.53
CA ASN A 18 -65.43 -185.10 -45.55
C ASN A 18 -66.89 -184.92 -45.08
N PRO A 19 -67.91 -185.11 -45.94
CA PRO A 19 -67.85 -185.60 -47.32
C PRO A 19 -67.23 -184.61 -48.33
N ALA A 20 -66.60 -185.17 -49.38
CA ALA A 20 -65.97 -184.41 -50.48
C ALA A 20 -66.76 -184.57 -51.78
N LYS A 21 -66.77 -183.51 -52.60
CA LYS A 21 -67.23 -183.57 -53.99
C LYS A 21 -66.09 -184.04 -54.89
N ILE A 22 -66.18 -185.27 -55.36
CA ILE A 22 -65.14 -185.89 -56.18
C ILE A 22 -65.52 -185.75 -57.65
N PRO A 23 -64.69 -185.07 -58.47
CA PRO A 23 -64.97 -184.89 -59.88
C PRO A 23 -64.89 -186.23 -60.63
N LEU A 24 -65.87 -186.45 -61.51
CA LEU A 24 -65.76 -187.44 -62.57
C LEU A 24 -64.80 -186.92 -63.66
N MET A 25 -64.24 -187.83 -64.46
CA MET A 25 -63.15 -187.58 -65.43
C MET A 25 -63.29 -186.35 -66.35
N SER A 26 -64.51 -185.85 -66.63
CA SER A 26 -64.72 -184.62 -67.43
C SER A 26 -64.66 -183.31 -66.63
N GLY A 27 -64.51 -183.38 -65.30
CA GLY A 27 -64.45 -182.26 -64.37
C GLY A 27 -65.76 -181.51 -64.13
N LYS A 28 -66.78 -181.69 -64.98
CA LYS A 28 -68.06 -180.94 -64.93
C LYS A 28 -69.11 -181.56 -64.01
N GLN A 29 -68.99 -182.84 -63.74
CA GLN A 29 -69.90 -183.58 -62.86
C GLN A 29 -69.09 -184.17 -61.71
N PHE A 30 -69.69 -184.20 -60.53
CA PHE A 30 -69.08 -184.75 -59.32
C PHE A 30 -70.05 -185.71 -58.65
N PHE A 31 -69.52 -186.60 -57.83
CA PHE A 31 -70.28 -187.39 -56.88
C PHE A 31 -69.82 -187.06 -55.46
N GLU A 32 -70.70 -187.18 -54.49
CA GLU A 32 -70.34 -186.96 -53.09
C GLU A 32 -69.80 -188.26 -52.50
N ALA A 33 -68.62 -188.18 -51.91
CA ALA A 33 -67.94 -189.30 -51.27
C ALA A 33 -67.69 -188.98 -49.80
N ARG A 34 -68.04 -189.90 -48.91
CA ARG A 34 -67.76 -189.80 -47.48
C ARG A 34 -66.83 -190.92 -47.05
N ALA A 35 -65.68 -190.57 -46.48
CA ALA A 35 -64.79 -191.55 -45.87
C ALA A 35 -65.29 -191.89 -44.46
N GLU A 36 -65.42 -193.17 -44.17
CA GLU A 36 -65.78 -193.73 -42.87
C GLU A 36 -64.71 -194.75 -42.43
N ASN A 37 -64.84 -195.31 -41.23
CA ASN A 37 -63.83 -196.22 -40.68
C ASN A 37 -63.64 -197.50 -41.50
N ASP A 38 -64.68 -197.98 -42.18
CA ASP A 38 -64.72 -199.24 -42.94
C ASP A 38 -64.51 -199.07 -44.46
N GLY A 39 -64.73 -197.87 -45.00
CA GLY A 39 -64.53 -197.58 -46.41
C GLY A 39 -64.98 -196.18 -46.81
N ILE A 40 -65.40 -196.05 -48.06
CA ILE A 40 -65.95 -194.81 -48.62
C ILE A 40 -67.36 -195.07 -49.12
N TYR A 41 -68.30 -194.25 -48.67
CA TYR A 41 -69.68 -194.23 -49.17
C TYR A 41 -69.81 -193.19 -50.27
N VAL A 42 -70.36 -193.58 -51.42
CA VAL A 42 -70.55 -192.71 -52.59
C VAL A 42 -72.01 -192.71 -53.05
N ASP A 43 -72.54 -191.54 -53.37
CA ASP A 43 -73.93 -191.37 -53.79
C ASP A 43 -74.22 -191.88 -55.21
N ASN A 44 -73.19 -191.99 -56.06
CA ASN A 44 -73.33 -192.39 -57.46
C ASN A 44 -73.52 -193.90 -57.69
N LEU A 45 -73.40 -194.74 -56.65
CA LEU A 45 -73.62 -196.20 -56.73
C LEU A 45 -75.01 -196.65 -56.26
N LYS A 46 -75.95 -195.71 -56.06
CA LYS A 46 -77.37 -195.96 -55.77
C LYS A 46 -77.61 -197.01 -54.67
N ASN A 47 -77.97 -198.24 -55.05
CA ASN A 47 -78.35 -199.32 -54.13
C ASN A 47 -77.15 -200.00 -53.46
N GLN A 48 -75.91 -199.73 -53.88
CA GLN A 48 -74.70 -200.23 -53.23
C GLN A 48 -73.65 -199.11 -53.07
N PRO A 49 -73.91 -198.10 -52.21
CA PRO A 49 -73.07 -196.91 -52.08
C PRO A 49 -71.69 -197.19 -51.45
N PHE A 50 -71.52 -198.34 -50.81
CA PHE A 50 -70.32 -198.64 -50.03
C PHE A 50 -69.18 -199.21 -50.87
N LEU A 51 -67.99 -198.63 -50.73
CA LEU A 51 -66.72 -199.11 -51.26
C LEU A 51 -65.74 -199.35 -50.09
N PRO A 52 -65.40 -200.60 -49.74
CA PRO A 52 -64.49 -200.87 -48.64
C PRO A 52 -63.09 -200.34 -48.98
N TRP A 53 -62.31 -199.96 -47.96
CA TRP A 53 -60.92 -199.50 -48.15
C TRP A 53 -60.07 -200.48 -48.98
N ARG A 54 -60.38 -201.77 -48.86
CA ARG A 54 -59.79 -202.85 -49.67
C ARG A 54 -59.89 -202.63 -51.17
N ALA A 55 -60.98 -202.05 -51.67
CA ALA A 55 -61.12 -201.77 -53.09
C ALA A 55 -60.05 -200.80 -53.62
N PHE A 56 -59.55 -199.88 -52.79
CA PHE A 56 -58.58 -198.86 -53.20
C PHE A 56 -57.15 -199.37 -53.19
N TYR A 57 -56.69 -199.94 -52.07
CA TYR A 57 -55.32 -200.45 -52.02
C TYR A 57 -55.14 -201.68 -52.92
N GLU A 58 -56.17 -202.53 -53.10
CA GLU A 58 -56.09 -203.62 -54.08
C GLU A 58 -56.05 -203.09 -55.51
N THR A 59 -56.74 -201.98 -55.81
CA THR A 59 -56.62 -201.34 -57.13
C THR A 59 -55.20 -200.84 -57.37
N VAL A 60 -54.58 -200.18 -56.38
CA VAL A 60 -53.20 -199.70 -56.50
C VAL A 60 -52.22 -200.88 -56.59
N ASN A 61 -52.37 -201.91 -55.75
CA ASN A 61 -51.55 -203.12 -55.81
C ASN A 61 -51.68 -203.82 -57.17
N PHE A 62 -52.89 -203.90 -57.72
CA PHE A 62 -53.15 -204.44 -59.04
C PHE A 62 -52.47 -203.61 -60.14
N LEU A 63 -52.51 -202.28 -60.05
CA LEU A 63 -51.80 -201.40 -60.98
C LEU A 63 -50.28 -201.59 -60.87
N GLN A 64 -49.73 -201.67 -59.65
CA GLN A 64 -48.31 -201.91 -59.42
C GLN A 64 -47.86 -203.27 -59.99
N LYS A 65 -48.63 -204.34 -59.75
CA LYS A 65 -48.37 -205.68 -60.33
C LYS A 65 -48.42 -205.67 -61.86
N ASN A 66 -49.24 -204.82 -62.45
CA ASN A 66 -49.37 -204.65 -63.90
C ASN A 66 -48.47 -203.55 -64.49
N GLY A 67 -47.34 -203.25 -63.85
CA GLY A 67 -46.36 -202.31 -64.40
C GLY A 67 -46.79 -200.84 -64.34
N GLY A 68 -47.63 -200.50 -63.36
CA GLY A 68 -48.06 -199.13 -63.09
C GLY A 68 -49.33 -198.69 -63.82
N LYS A 69 -49.93 -199.53 -64.68
CA LYS A 69 -51.12 -199.19 -65.47
C LYS A 69 -52.01 -200.38 -65.76
N ALA A 70 -53.33 -200.20 -65.78
CA ALA A 70 -54.26 -201.25 -66.17
C ALA A 70 -55.55 -200.70 -66.80
N LYS A 71 -56.23 -201.54 -67.58
CA LYS A 71 -57.56 -201.24 -68.14
C LYS A 71 -58.62 -201.27 -67.05
N LYS A 72 -59.55 -200.32 -67.05
CA LYS A 72 -60.61 -200.24 -66.02
C LYS A 72 -61.59 -201.41 -66.06
N GLY A 73 -61.89 -201.94 -67.24
CA GLY A 73 -62.95 -202.94 -67.42
C GLY A 73 -64.34 -202.31 -67.50
N ASN A 74 -65.27 -202.98 -68.20
CA ASN A 74 -66.64 -202.51 -68.38
C ASN A 74 -67.65 -203.59 -68.01
N ALA A 75 -68.33 -203.39 -66.88
CA ALA A 75 -69.35 -204.32 -66.40
C ALA A 75 -70.73 -204.14 -67.07
N THR A 76 -70.93 -203.10 -67.88
CA THR A 76 -72.23 -202.86 -68.54
C THR A 76 -72.45 -203.87 -69.66
N GLY A 77 -73.37 -204.82 -69.44
CA GLY A 77 -73.74 -205.85 -70.42
C GLY A 77 -72.74 -207.01 -70.54
N SER A 78 -71.75 -207.09 -69.66
CA SER A 78 -70.73 -208.13 -69.62
C SER A 78 -70.74 -208.87 -68.29
N ARG A 79 -70.33 -210.13 -68.31
CA ARG A 79 -70.12 -210.98 -67.14
C ARG A 79 -68.63 -211.08 -66.82
N LEU A 80 -68.29 -211.38 -65.58
CA LEU A 80 -66.91 -211.52 -65.15
C LEU A 80 -66.21 -212.61 -65.98
N GLY A 81 -65.09 -212.29 -66.63
CA GLY A 81 -64.38 -213.19 -67.54
C GLY A 81 -64.62 -212.92 -69.02
N ASP A 82 -65.58 -212.06 -69.37
CA ASP A 82 -65.70 -211.58 -70.75
C ASP A 82 -64.47 -210.75 -71.15
N PRO A 83 -64.11 -210.65 -72.44
CA PRO A 83 -62.88 -209.98 -72.88
C PRO A 83 -62.72 -208.51 -72.42
N ASN A 84 -63.82 -207.82 -72.12
CA ASN A 84 -63.81 -206.42 -71.63
C ASN A 84 -64.00 -206.30 -70.11
N LEU A 85 -64.12 -207.42 -69.40
CA LEU A 85 -64.28 -207.52 -67.95
C LEU A 85 -63.63 -208.81 -67.42
N ASP A 86 -62.42 -209.11 -67.87
CA ASP A 86 -61.63 -210.22 -67.34
C ASP A 86 -60.89 -209.81 -66.05
N LEU A 87 -60.22 -210.78 -65.42
CA LEU A 87 -59.44 -210.55 -64.18
C LEU A 87 -58.19 -209.68 -64.40
N ASN A 88 -57.86 -209.33 -65.65
CA ASN A 88 -56.79 -208.38 -65.99
C ASN A 88 -57.32 -206.95 -66.19
N THR A 89 -58.61 -206.74 -65.95
CA THR A 89 -59.19 -205.40 -65.79
C THR A 89 -59.40 -205.06 -64.32
N VAL A 90 -59.31 -203.77 -63.97
CA VAL A 90 -59.46 -203.34 -62.57
C VAL A 90 -60.83 -203.71 -62.00
N GLU A 91 -61.93 -203.42 -62.71
CA GLU A 91 -63.28 -203.78 -62.28
C GLU A 91 -63.43 -205.30 -62.13
N GLY A 92 -62.93 -206.09 -63.08
CA GLY A 92 -63.01 -207.56 -63.00
C GLY A 92 -62.20 -208.12 -61.83
N TYR A 93 -60.96 -207.65 -61.65
CA TYR A 93 -60.11 -208.03 -60.53
C TYR A 93 -60.75 -207.68 -59.19
N ILE A 94 -61.20 -206.43 -59.02
CA ILE A 94 -61.83 -205.96 -57.79
C ILE A 94 -63.14 -206.69 -57.50
N ALA A 95 -63.95 -206.97 -58.54
CA ALA A 95 -65.17 -207.75 -58.38
C ALA A 95 -64.89 -209.16 -57.85
N SER A 96 -63.85 -209.83 -58.35
CA SER A 96 -63.44 -211.15 -57.87
C SER A 96 -62.82 -211.10 -56.48
N GLU A 97 -61.79 -210.28 -56.29
CA GLU A 97 -60.92 -210.31 -55.10
C GLU A 97 -61.57 -209.64 -53.88
N VAL A 98 -62.35 -208.58 -54.11
CA VAL A 98 -62.94 -207.79 -53.02
C VAL A 98 -64.40 -208.15 -52.79
N TYR A 99 -65.15 -208.44 -53.86
CA TYR A 99 -66.59 -208.71 -53.78
C TYR A 99 -66.98 -210.17 -54.04
N GLY A 100 -66.00 -211.07 -54.23
CA GLY A 100 -66.23 -212.51 -54.32
C GLY A 100 -67.02 -212.97 -55.56
N CYS A 101 -67.15 -212.13 -56.59
CA CYS A 101 -67.83 -212.48 -57.83
C CYS A 101 -67.05 -213.59 -58.56
N LYS A 102 -67.73 -214.62 -59.03
CA LYS A 102 -67.13 -215.73 -59.79
C LYS A 102 -67.25 -215.50 -61.29
N THR A 103 -66.36 -216.09 -62.07
CA THR A 103 -66.39 -216.03 -63.54
C THR A 103 -67.77 -216.46 -64.06
N GLY A 104 -68.38 -215.64 -64.92
CA GLY A 104 -69.74 -215.80 -65.45
C GLY A 104 -70.81 -215.02 -64.69
N GLU A 105 -70.52 -214.45 -63.53
CA GLU A 105 -71.47 -213.63 -62.77
C GLU A 105 -71.53 -212.19 -63.27
N THR A 106 -72.67 -211.53 -63.06
CA THR A 106 -72.83 -210.11 -63.38
C THR A 106 -72.13 -209.27 -62.32
N VAL A 107 -71.25 -208.38 -62.76
CA VAL A 107 -70.48 -207.49 -61.86
C VAL A 107 -71.20 -206.16 -61.70
N PHE A 108 -71.31 -205.69 -60.46
CA PHE A 108 -71.78 -204.33 -60.20
C PHE A 108 -70.65 -203.32 -60.42
N LYS A 109 -70.89 -202.33 -61.28
CA LYS A 109 -69.89 -201.36 -61.75
C LYS A 109 -69.49 -200.36 -60.66
N ARG A 110 -68.27 -200.45 -60.15
CA ARG A 110 -67.72 -199.58 -59.10
C ARG A 110 -66.48 -198.80 -59.53
N ILE A 111 -65.85 -199.19 -60.63
CA ILE A 111 -64.57 -198.65 -61.09
C ILE A 111 -64.60 -197.15 -61.35
N THR A 112 -65.75 -196.61 -61.74
CA THR A 112 -65.88 -195.17 -61.99
C THR A 112 -65.61 -194.38 -60.72
N SER A 113 -66.21 -194.78 -59.59
CA SER A 113 -66.00 -194.12 -58.30
C SER A 113 -64.59 -194.39 -57.76
N ILE A 114 -64.12 -195.64 -57.85
CA ILE A 114 -62.77 -196.03 -57.38
C ILE A 114 -61.69 -195.23 -58.13
N ALA A 115 -61.77 -195.17 -59.46
CA ALA A 115 -60.80 -194.47 -60.30
C ALA A 115 -60.77 -192.97 -60.02
N SER A 116 -61.94 -192.33 -59.89
CA SER A 116 -62.04 -190.89 -59.59
C SER A 116 -61.52 -190.53 -58.21
N ILE A 117 -61.72 -191.37 -57.19
CA ILE A 117 -61.17 -191.14 -55.85
C ILE A 117 -59.64 -191.23 -55.87
N LEU A 118 -59.07 -192.23 -56.55
CA LEU A 118 -57.61 -192.40 -56.61
C LEU A 118 -56.91 -191.25 -57.35
N ASP A 119 -57.58 -190.67 -58.34
CA ASP A 119 -57.11 -189.49 -59.08
C ASP A 119 -57.25 -188.21 -58.28
N TRP A 120 -58.38 -188.03 -57.62
CA TRP A 120 -58.59 -186.91 -56.71
C TRP A 120 -57.62 -186.93 -55.51
N ALA A 121 -57.19 -188.12 -55.08
CA ALA A 121 -56.16 -188.31 -54.07
C ALA A 121 -54.71 -188.22 -54.62
N GLU A 122 -54.54 -187.89 -55.90
CA GLU A 122 -53.25 -187.73 -56.59
C GLU A 122 -52.39 -189.00 -56.47
N ILE A 123 -53.02 -190.17 -56.54
CA ILE A 123 -52.36 -191.49 -56.49
C ILE A 123 -52.26 -192.08 -57.89
N CYS A 124 -53.33 -191.95 -58.69
CA CYS A 124 -53.38 -192.48 -60.04
C CYS A 124 -54.05 -191.48 -60.98
N GLU A 125 -53.50 -191.26 -62.16
CA GLU A 125 -54.19 -190.51 -63.20
C GLU A 125 -55.33 -191.35 -63.82
N ASN A 126 -56.54 -190.80 -63.76
CA ASN A 126 -57.76 -191.43 -64.26
C ASN A 126 -58.01 -191.08 -65.74
N THR A 127 -57.40 -191.82 -66.67
CA THR A 127 -57.49 -191.56 -68.11
C THR A 127 -58.62 -192.36 -68.80
N ARG A 128 -58.96 -192.05 -70.07
CA ARG A 128 -60.09 -192.71 -70.76
C ARG A 128 -59.80 -194.20 -71.01
N GLY A 129 -60.40 -195.07 -70.19
CA GLY A 129 -60.34 -196.53 -70.29
C GLY A 129 -59.22 -197.19 -69.47
N GLN A 130 -58.29 -196.42 -68.89
CA GLN A 130 -57.15 -196.93 -68.10
C GLN A 130 -56.93 -196.11 -66.82
N LEU A 131 -56.23 -196.71 -65.86
CA LEU A 131 -55.68 -196.05 -64.68
C LEU A 131 -54.15 -196.17 -64.74
N VAL A 132 -53.43 -195.09 -64.39
CA VAL A 132 -51.95 -195.03 -64.42
C VAL A 132 -51.43 -194.42 -63.11
N LEU A 133 -50.42 -195.01 -62.48
CA LEU A 133 -49.76 -194.48 -61.27
C LEU A 133 -48.86 -193.28 -61.59
N LEU A 134 -48.90 -192.22 -60.77
CA LEU A 134 -48.06 -191.02 -60.92
C LEU A 134 -46.69 -191.19 -60.21
N THR A 135 -45.58 -190.85 -60.89
CA THR A 135 -44.22 -190.80 -60.31
C THR A 135 -43.41 -189.65 -60.90
N GLU A 136 -42.74 -188.86 -60.07
CA GLU A 136 -41.79 -187.82 -60.52
C GLU A 136 -40.38 -188.01 -59.92
N LYS A 137 -39.38 -187.67 -60.74
CA LYS A 137 -37.93 -187.86 -60.60
C LYS A 137 -37.22 -186.49 -60.72
N GLU A 138 -35.97 -186.46 -60.23
CA GLU A 138 -34.87 -185.49 -60.47
C GLU A 138 -34.72 -184.26 -59.55
N GLY A 139 -33.64 -184.26 -58.76
CA GLY A 139 -33.23 -183.17 -57.88
C GLY A 139 -31.83 -183.41 -57.31
N ARG A 140 -30.79 -183.04 -58.08
CA ARG A 140 -29.38 -183.07 -57.60
C ARG A 140 -28.51 -181.98 -58.23
N GLU A 141 -29.03 -180.76 -58.39
CA GLU A 141 -28.23 -179.54 -58.71
C GLU A 141 -28.66 -178.28 -57.90
N LYS A 142 -29.61 -178.40 -56.96
CA LYS A 142 -30.13 -177.26 -56.16
C LYS A 142 -29.30 -176.89 -54.91
N GLY A 143 -28.23 -177.64 -54.59
CA GLY A 143 -27.40 -177.39 -53.40
C GLY A 143 -26.39 -176.25 -53.54
N GLU A 144 -25.80 -176.08 -54.74
CA GLU A 144 -24.77 -175.04 -54.96
C GLU A 144 -25.38 -173.65 -55.27
N PHE A 145 -26.56 -173.60 -55.90
CA PHE A 145 -27.23 -172.33 -56.21
C PHE A 145 -27.78 -171.62 -54.94
N ILE A 146 -28.24 -172.37 -53.94
CA ILE A 146 -28.70 -171.81 -52.66
C ILE A 146 -27.52 -171.20 -51.87
N ASN A 147 -26.33 -171.79 -51.93
CA ASN A 147 -25.14 -171.25 -51.26
C ASN A 147 -24.63 -169.95 -51.94
N ALA A 148 -24.68 -169.88 -53.28
CA ALA A 148 -24.34 -168.66 -54.02
C ALA A 148 -25.33 -167.50 -53.77
N LEU A 149 -26.63 -167.79 -53.67
CA LEU A 149 -27.66 -166.81 -53.30
C LEU A 149 -27.48 -166.31 -51.86
N ASN A 150 -27.10 -167.18 -50.92
CA ASN A 150 -26.86 -166.77 -49.53
C ASN A 150 -25.63 -165.86 -49.40
N ILE A 151 -24.57 -166.10 -50.19
CA ILE A 151 -23.40 -165.22 -50.27
C ILE A 151 -23.76 -163.87 -50.92
N GLN A 152 -24.64 -163.84 -51.93
CA GLN A 152 -25.15 -162.58 -52.49
C GLN A 152 -26.05 -161.81 -51.54
N LEU A 153 -26.89 -162.48 -50.76
CA LEU A 153 -27.74 -161.85 -49.75
C LEU A 153 -26.89 -161.23 -48.63
N LEU A 154 -25.86 -161.93 -48.14
CA LEU A 154 -24.88 -161.39 -47.19
C LEU A 154 -24.13 -160.18 -47.74
N LYS A 155 -23.77 -160.18 -49.04
CA LYS A 155 -23.20 -158.99 -49.69
C LYS A 155 -24.21 -157.83 -49.73
N LYS A 156 -25.47 -158.08 -50.07
CA LYS A 156 -26.50 -157.03 -50.10
C LYS A 156 -26.85 -156.49 -48.72
N ASP A 157 -26.90 -157.34 -47.69
CA ASP A 157 -27.06 -156.90 -46.29
C ASP A 157 -25.85 -156.08 -45.83
N SER A 158 -24.63 -156.43 -46.24
CA SER A 158 -23.45 -155.61 -45.95
C SER A 158 -23.47 -154.25 -46.67
N GLU A 159 -24.01 -154.18 -47.89
CA GLU A 159 -24.19 -152.93 -48.63
C GLU A 159 -25.28 -152.05 -47.99
N LEU A 160 -26.41 -152.65 -47.58
CA LEU A 160 -27.52 -151.97 -46.91
C LEU A 160 -27.07 -151.35 -45.58
N ASN A 161 -26.35 -152.13 -44.75
CA ASN A 161 -25.79 -151.63 -43.50
C ASN A 161 -24.84 -150.45 -43.75
N SER A 162 -23.99 -150.50 -44.79
CA SER A 162 -23.11 -149.37 -45.11
C SER A 162 -23.86 -148.11 -45.54
N LEU A 163 -25.01 -148.27 -46.21
CA LEU A 163 -25.86 -147.17 -46.64
C LEU A 163 -26.65 -146.59 -45.46
N GLU A 164 -27.14 -147.43 -44.54
CA GLU A 164 -27.76 -146.97 -43.29
C GLU A 164 -26.76 -146.18 -42.43
N THR A 165 -25.51 -146.63 -42.34
CA THR A 165 -24.46 -145.87 -41.63
C THR A 165 -24.23 -144.52 -42.29
N LYS A 166 -24.09 -144.47 -43.62
CA LYS A 166 -23.92 -143.20 -44.37
C LYS A 166 -25.13 -142.27 -44.26
N LEU A 167 -26.34 -142.82 -44.22
CA LEU A 167 -27.56 -142.04 -44.05
C LEU A 167 -27.61 -141.42 -42.65
N SER A 168 -27.25 -142.19 -41.62
CA SER A 168 -27.14 -141.69 -40.25
C SER A 168 -26.08 -140.61 -40.11
N GLU A 169 -24.90 -140.80 -40.73
CA GLU A 169 -23.83 -139.79 -40.77
C GLU A 169 -24.29 -138.52 -41.49
N SER A 170 -25.06 -138.66 -42.59
CA SER A 170 -25.60 -137.51 -43.34
C SER A 170 -26.66 -136.76 -42.55
N LEU A 171 -27.53 -137.45 -41.82
CA LEU A 171 -28.54 -136.84 -40.94
C LEU A 171 -27.89 -136.08 -39.79
N GLN A 172 -26.87 -136.67 -39.14
CA GLN A 172 -26.11 -136.01 -38.10
C GLN A 172 -25.37 -134.77 -38.64
N ARG A 173 -24.85 -134.83 -39.87
CA ARG A 173 -24.23 -133.68 -40.52
C ARG A 173 -25.21 -132.56 -40.86
N ILE A 174 -26.45 -132.89 -41.21
CA ILE A 174 -27.50 -131.89 -41.44
C ILE A 174 -27.83 -131.18 -40.12
N GLU A 175 -28.01 -131.93 -39.04
CA GLU A 175 -28.28 -131.37 -37.71
C GLU A 175 -27.15 -130.42 -37.25
N GLU A 176 -25.89 -130.81 -37.43
CA GLU A 176 -24.73 -129.95 -37.16
C GLU A 176 -24.72 -128.66 -38.00
N LEU A 177 -25.10 -128.75 -39.28
CA LEU A 177 -25.14 -127.59 -40.17
C LEU A 177 -26.31 -126.67 -39.84
N GLU A 178 -27.47 -127.21 -39.49
CA GLU A 178 -28.62 -126.44 -39.04
C GLU A 178 -28.29 -125.67 -37.75
N GLU A 179 -27.57 -126.28 -36.81
CA GLU A 179 -27.12 -125.61 -35.60
C GLU A 179 -26.08 -124.50 -35.87
N GLN A 180 -25.16 -124.73 -36.82
CA GLN A 180 -24.23 -123.68 -37.27
C GLN A 180 -24.94 -122.51 -37.96
N VAL A 181 -25.97 -122.78 -38.76
CA VAL A 181 -26.76 -121.73 -39.42
C VAL A 181 -27.51 -120.93 -38.36
N ALA A 182 -28.15 -121.59 -37.39
CA ALA A 182 -28.81 -120.90 -36.28
C ALA A 182 -27.82 -120.07 -35.44
N GLY A 183 -26.59 -120.57 -35.23
CA GLY A 183 -25.52 -119.82 -34.58
C GLY A 183 -25.12 -118.55 -35.35
N ARG A 184 -24.93 -118.67 -36.67
CA ARG A 184 -24.62 -117.54 -37.55
C ARG A 184 -25.77 -116.54 -37.63
N ASP A 185 -27.02 -116.99 -37.64
CA ASP A 185 -28.19 -116.09 -37.65
C ASP A 185 -28.27 -115.27 -36.36
N ARG A 186 -27.96 -115.88 -35.21
CA ARG A 186 -27.84 -115.14 -33.93
C ARG A 186 -26.71 -114.12 -33.99
N GLU A 187 -25.55 -114.47 -34.55
CA GLU A 187 -24.43 -113.55 -34.72
C GLU A 187 -24.75 -112.39 -35.67
N ILE A 188 -25.45 -112.66 -36.77
CA ILE A 188 -25.92 -111.63 -37.70
C ILE A 188 -26.89 -110.68 -37.01
N ALA A 189 -27.78 -111.19 -36.15
CA ALA A 189 -28.72 -110.37 -35.39
C ALA A 189 -27.99 -109.42 -34.43
N THR A 190 -27.03 -109.92 -33.64
CA THR A 190 -26.27 -109.08 -32.70
C THR A 190 -25.38 -108.07 -33.42
N LEU A 191 -24.79 -108.44 -34.56
CA LEU A 191 -24.02 -107.52 -35.39
C LEU A 191 -24.90 -106.42 -36.00
N LYS A 192 -26.12 -106.73 -36.43
CA LYS A 192 -27.09 -105.73 -36.92
C LYS A 192 -27.49 -104.75 -35.83
N GLU A 193 -27.84 -105.24 -34.64
CA GLU A 193 -28.15 -104.39 -33.49
C GLU A 193 -26.96 -103.49 -33.11
N GLY A 194 -25.74 -104.06 -33.11
CA GLY A 194 -24.51 -103.29 -32.88
C GLY A 194 -24.28 -102.21 -33.94
N LEU A 195 -24.55 -102.50 -35.21
CA LEU A 195 -24.44 -101.56 -36.32
C LEU A 195 -25.48 -100.44 -36.20
N GLU A 196 -26.73 -100.75 -35.86
CA GLU A 196 -27.79 -99.77 -35.62
C GLU A 196 -27.42 -98.84 -34.45
N ALA A 197 -26.94 -99.39 -33.34
CA ALA A 197 -26.48 -98.60 -32.20
C ALA A 197 -25.30 -97.68 -32.56
N LYS A 198 -24.34 -98.17 -33.37
CA LYS A 198 -23.23 -97.34 -33.87
C LYS A 198 -23.71 -96.25 -34.81
N THR A 199 -24.66 -96.55 -35.70
CA THR A 199 -25.28 -95.57 -36.61
C THR A 199 -26.01 -94.47 -35.82
N GLY A 200 -26.74 -94.82 -34.77
CA GLY A 200 -27.36 -93.86 -33.84
C GLY A 200 -26.33 -92.95 -33.16
N ASN A 201 -25.22 -93.52 -32.68
CA ASN A 201 -24.14 -92.74 -32.06
C ASN A 201 -23.47 -91.78 -33.07
N VAL A 202 -23.23 -92.23 -34.31
CA VAL A 202 -22.70 -91.37 -35.37
C VAL A 202 -23.63 -90.18 -35.62
N ASN A 203 -24.94 -90.41 -35.74
CA ASN A 203 -25.90 -89.33 -35.93
C ASN A 203 -25.91 -88.31 -34.77
N ILE A 204 -25.75 -88.77 -33.52
CA ILE A 204 -25.65 -87.87 -32.35
C ILE A 204 -24.36 -87.05 -32.42
N LEU A 205 -23.24 -87.68 -32.73
CA LEU A 205 -21.94 -87.00 -32.88
C LEU A 205 -21.96 -85.99 -34.02
N GLU A 206 -22.58 -86.32 -35.17
CA GLU A 206 -22.74 -85.40 -36.29
C GLU A 206 -23.57 -84.16 -35.90
N LYS A 207 -24.67 -84.35 -35.17
CA LYS A 207 -25.46 -83.22 -34.64
C LYS A 207 -24.64 -82.35 -33.69
N SER A 208 -23.88 -82.96 -32.77
CA SER A 208 -23.03 -82.22 -31.83
C SER A 208 -21.87 -81.50 -32.52
N LEU A 209 -21.33 -82.07 -33.59
CA LEU A 209 -20.29 -81.45 -34.40
C LEU A 209 -20.86 -80.23 -35.13
N SER A 210 -22.05 -80.36 -35.73
CA SER A 210 -22.74 -79.26 -36.40
C SER A 210 -23.01 -78.09 -35.45
N SER A 211 -23.52 -78.36 -34.24
CA SER A 211 -23.76 -77.30 -33.25
C SER A 211 -22.47 -76.62 -32.80
N SER A 212 -21.39 -77.39 -32.65
CA SER A 212 -20.07 -76.84 -32.30
C SER A 212 -19.48 -75.99 -33.42
N GLN A 213 -19.67 -76.40 -34.68
CA GLN A 213 -19.26 -75.62 -35.86
C GLN A 213 -20.02 -74.29 -35.96
N GLU A 214 -21.31 -74.25 -35.61
CA GLU A 214 -22.06 -72.99 -35.54
C GLU A 214 -21.53 -72.06 -34.43
N ILE A 215 -21.26 -72.60 -33.24
CA ILE A 215 -20.69 -71.82 -32.13
C ILE A 215 -19.30 -71.26 -32.50
N ILE A 216 -18.46 -72.06 -33.16
CA ILE A 216 -17.14 -71.60 -33.62
C ILE A 216 -17.29 -70.44 -34.61
N LYS A 217 -18.21 -70.54 -35.58
CA LYS A 217 -18.46 -69.44 -36.54
C LYS A 217 -18.90 -68.14 -35.86
N ASP A 218 -19.78 -68.22 -34.86
CA ASP A 218 -20.21 -67.06 -34.07
C ASP A 218 -19.03 -66.42 -33.30
N PHE A 219 -18.15 -67.23 -32.71
CA PHE A 219 -16.95 -66.70 -32.06
C PHE A 219 -15.94 -66.11 -33.04
N GLU A 220 -15.74 -66.72 -34.22
CA GLU A 220 -14.89 -66.17 -35.27
C GLU A 220 -15.43 -64.83 -35.80
N GLU A 221 -16.74 -64.63 -35.84
CA GLU A 221 -17.37 -63.36 -36.19
C GLU A 221 -17.13 -62.31 -35.10
N LYS A 222 -17.37 -62.64 -33.83
CA LYS A 222 -17.09 -61.76 -32.68
C LYS A 222 -15.62 -61.35 -32.57
N ILE A 223 -14.69 -62.27 -32.85
CA ILE A 223 -13.25 -61.97 -32.88
C ILE A 223 -12.95 -60.95 -33.97
N ARG A 224 -13.50 -61.12 -35.19
CA ARG A 224 -13.32 -60.17 -36.29
C ARG A 224 -13.87 -58.79 -35.95
N GLU A 225 -15.03 -58.70 -35.29
CA GLU A 225 -15.57 -57.41 -34.83
C GLU A 225 -14.62 -56.73 -33.83
N LYS A 226 -14.08 -57.48 -32.86
CA LYS A 226 -13.12 -56.95 -31.89
C LYS A 226 -11.80 -56.54 -32.52
N GLU A 227 -11.31 -57.26 -33.52
CA GLU A 227 -10.13 -56.88 -34.29
C GLU A 227 -10.33 -55.55 -35.04
N ILE A 228 -11.53 -55.29 -35.56
CA ILE A 228 -11.86 -53.99 -36.19
C ILE A 228 -11.89 -52.88 -35.14
N GLU A 229 -12.52 -53.13 -33.98
CA GLU A 229 -12.60 -52.16 -32.88
C GLU A 229 -11.21 -51.79 -32.34
N ILE A 230 -10.30 -52.76 -32.19
CA ILE A 230 -8.92 -52.52 -31.78
C ILE A 230 -8.18 -51.64 -32.80
N LYS A 231 -8.32 -51.92 -34.10
CA LYS A 231 -7.69 -51.10 -35.15
C LYS A 231 -8.16 -49.65 -35.12
N GLU A 232 -9.45 -49.41 -34.84
CA GLU A 232 -9.98 -48.06 -34.72
C GLU A 232 -9.47 -47.35 -33.46
N LEU A 233 -9.35 -48.07 -32.34
CA LEU A 233 -8.74 -47.54 -31.12
C LEU A 233 -7.27 -47.19 -31.32
N ASP A 234 -6.50 -48.02 -32.04
CA ASP A 234 -5.11 -47.74 -32.38
C ASP A 234 -4.99 -46.49 -33.27
N ARG A 235 -5.86 -46.36 -34.27
CA ARG A 235 -5.94 -45.18 -35.13
C ARG A 235 -6.21 -43.91 -34.33
N LEU A 236 -7.21 -43.94 -33.45
CA LEU A 236 -7.55 -42.81 -32.56
C LEU A 236 -6.44 -42.48 -31.58
N THR A 237 -5.72 -43.49 -31.09
CA THR A 237 -4.58 -43.30 -30.18
C THR A 237 -3.42 -42.62 -30.89
N SER A 238 -3.12 -43.01 -32.13
CA SER A 238 -2.12 -42.35 -32.98
C SER A 238 -2.49 -40.88 -33.24
N GLU A 239 -3.75 -40.60 -33.61
CA GLU A 239 -4.19 -39.21 -33.84
C GLU A 239 -4.09 -38.34 -32.58
N LYS A 240 -4.39 -38.91 -31.41
CA LYS A 240 -4.26 -38.19 -30.13
C LYS A 240 -2.79 -37.96 -29.79
N ALA A 241 -1.91 -38.93 -30.04
CA ALA A 241 -0.47 -38.78 -29.84
C ALA A 241 0.09 -37.63 -30.71
N ASP A 242 -0.32 -37.55 -31.98
CA ASP A 242 0.09 -36.45 -32.87
C ASP A 242 -0.41 -35.08 -32.39
N LYS A 243 -1.65 -35.01 -31.90
CA LYS A 243 -2.21 -33.76 -31.32
C LYS A 243 -1.48 -33.35 -30.05
N ILE A 244 -1.13 -34.31 -29.19
CA ILE A 244 -0.34 -34.06 -27.98
C ILE A 244 1.03 -33.50 -28.37
N GLY A 245 1.72 -34.11 -29.35
CA GLY A 245 3.01 -33.61 -29.83
C GLY A 245 2.94 -32.17 -30.37
N LYS A 246 1.87 -31.81 -31.08
CA LYS A 246 1.64 -30.42 -31.53
C LYS A 246 1.46 -29.46 -30.36
N PHE A 247 0.64 -29.82 -29.37
CA PHE A 247 0.43 -28.98 -28.19
C PHE A 247 1.69 -28.87 -27.31
N GLU A 248 2.50 -29.92 -27.22
CA GLU A 248 3.79 -29.88 -26.52
C GLU A 248 4.75 -28.91 -27.21
N GLN A 249 4.80 -28.92 -28.54
CA GLN A 249 5.59 -27.97 -29.32
C GLN A 249 5.11 -26.52 -29.12
N GLU A 250 3.81 -26.25 -29.23
CA GLU A 250 3.23 -24.93 -28.95
C GLU A 250 3.51 -24.47 -27.51
N ARG A 251 3.47 -25.40 -26.54
CA ARG A 251 3.82 -25.10 -25.14
C ARG A 251 5.26 -24.61 -25.02
N ILE A 252 6.21 -25.32 -25.64
CA ILE A 252 7.64 -24.97 -25.62
C ILE A 252 7.86 -23.58 -26.24
N GLU A 253 7.27 -23.30 -27.39
CA GLU A 253 7.38 -22.00 -28.07
C GLU A 253 6.85 -20.86 -27.20
N LYS A 254 5.71 -21.07 -26.52
CA LYS A 254 5.15 -20.09 -25.57
C LYS A 254 6.01 -19.93 -24.32
N GLU A 255 6.61 -21.01 -23.82
CA GLU A 255 7.54 -20.97 -22.69
C GLU A 255 8.78 -20.10 -23.02
N GLU A 256 9.30 -20.21 -24.24
CA GLU A 256 10.41 -19.40 -24.75
C GLU A 256 10.01 -17.92 -24.93
N GLU A 257 8.83 -17.65 -25.48
CA GLU A 257 8.28 -16.29 -25.61
C GLU A 257 8.11 -15.64 -24.22
N ILE A 258 7.59 -16.38 -23.24
CA ILE A 258 7.49 -15.94 -21.84
C ILE A 258 8.89 -15.65 -21.26
N GLY A 259 9.89 -16.49 -21.55
CA GLY A 259 11.27 -16.28 -21.13
C GLY A 259 11.85 -14.95 -21.67
N ASN A 260 11.62 -14.68 -22.96
CA ASN A 260 12.05 -13.44 -23.61
C ASN A 260 11.35 -12.22 -23.01
N LEU A 261 10.04 -12.30 -22.77
CA LEU A 261 9.26 -11.23 -22.14
C LEU A 261 9.74 -10.95 -20.70
N ARG A 262 10.03 -12.00 -19.92
CA ARG A 262 10.60 -11.86 -18.57
C ARG A 262 11.96 -11.14 -18.58
N ASN A 263 12.83 -11.45 -19.54
CA ASN A 263 14.12 -10.78 -19.68
C ASN A 263 13.94 -9.29 -20.08
N CYS A 264 13.03 -9.00 -21.02
CA CYS A 264 12.70 -7.63 -21.39
C CYS A 264 12.12 -6.82 -20.22
N LEU A 265 11.28 -7.43 -19.37
CA LEU A 265 10.78 -6.81 -18.15
C LEU A 265 11.92 -6.51 -17.17
N ALA A 266 12.80 -7.48 -16.89
CA ALA A 266 13.94 -7.28 -16.00
C ALA A 266 14.86 -6.13 -16.46
N LYS A 267 15.11 -6.01 -17.77
CA LYS A 267 15.87 -4.88 -18.34
C LYS A 267 15.16 -3.53 -18.14
N ARG A 268 13.83 -3.50 -18.24
CA ARG A 268 13.04 -2.29 -18.00
C ARG A 268 13.05 -1.91 -16.52
N ASP A 269 12.93 -2.88 -15.62
CA ASP A 269 12.96 -2.63 -14.18
C ASP A 269 14.30 -2.01 -13.76
N GLU A 270 15.42 -2.50 -14.29
CA GLU A 270 16.74 -1.88 -14.02
C GLU A 270 16.84 -0.46 -14.59
N ALA A 271 16.28 -0.21 -15.78
CA ALA A 271 16.25 1.13 -16.37
C ALA A 271 15.37 2.10 -15.56
N VAL A 272 14.23 1.64 -15.03
CA VAL A 272 13.37 2.43 -14.13
C VAL A 272 14.12 2.78 -12.85
N LYS A 273 14.83 1.82 -12.25
CA LYS A 273 15.64 2.05 -11.05
C LYS A 273 16.75 3.07 -11.28
N ASP A 274 17.40 3.05 -12.44
CA ASP A 274 18.38 4.08 -12.80
C ASP A 274 17.74 5.46 -12.94
N LEU A 275 16.60 5.56 -13.64
CA LEU A 275 15.85 6.81 -13.79
C LEU A 275 15.36 7.37 -12.44
N GLU A 276 14.88 6.52 -11.53
CA GLU A 276 14.53 6.90 -10.15
C GLU A 276 15.75 7.47 -9.41
N GLY A 277 16.92 6.82 -9.54
CA GLY A 277 18.18 7.33 -8.98
C GLY A 277 18.61 8.68 -9.57
N GLN A 278 18.38 8.91 -10.87
CA GLN A 278 18.64 10.21 -11.49
C GLN A 278 17.66 11.29 -11.00
N LEU A 279 16.39 10.95 -10.79
CA LEU A 279 15.37 11.85 -10.27
C LEU A 279 15.74 12.34 -8.86
N ILE A 280 16.15 11.43 -7.97
CA ILE A 280 16.57 11.77 -6.60
C ILE A 280 17.73 12.77 -6.63
N LYS A 281 18.76 12.55 -7.46
CA LYS A 281 19.90 13.48 -7.59
C LYS A 281 19.47 14.86 -8.10
N LYS A 282 18.47 14.91 -8.99
CA LYS A 282 17.91 16.19 -9.48
C LYS A 282 17.12 16.91 -8.40
N GLU A 283 16.34 16.18 -7.61
CA GLU A 283 15.59 16.72 -6.46
C GLU A 283 16.54 17.34 -5.42
N GLU A 284 17.63 16.64 -5.08
CA GLU A 284 18.68 17.16 -4.20
C GLU A 284 19.32 18.44 -4.74
N ALA A 285 19.59 18.49 -6.06
CA ALA A 285 20.14 19.69 -6.69
C ALA A 285 19.15 20.87 -6.70
N ILE A 286 17.86 20.61 -6.92
CA ILE A 286 16.79 21.62 -6.85
C ILE A 286 16.72 22.19 -5.43
N ASN A 287 16.65 21.34 -4.41
CA ASN A 287 16.65 21.75 -3.00
C ASN A 287 17.87 22.64 -2.66
N GLY A 288 19.06 22.29 -3.18
CA GLY A 288 20.26 23.12 -3.02
C GLY A 288 20.17 24.48 -3.71
N LEU A 289 19.55 24.56 -4.89
CA LEU A 289 19.31 25.82 -5.59
C LEU A 289 18.27 26.69 -4.88
N GLU A 290 17.19 26.09 -4.39
CA GLU A 290 16.15 26.78 -3.62
C GLU A 290 16.71 27.40 -2.34
N SER A 291 17.55 26.65 -1.61
CA SER A 291 18.26 27.17 -0.43
C SER A 291 19.14 28.38 -0.77
N ARG A 292 19.87 28.33 -1.89
CA ARG A 292 20.69 29.47 -2.36
C ARG A 292 19.84 30.67 -2.78
N ILE A 293 18.68 30.45 -3.40
CA ILE A 293 17.74 31.51 -3.75
C ILE A 293 17.22 32.17 -2.47
N ALA A 294 16.78 31.40 -1.49
CA ALA A 294 16.30 31.92 -0.20
C ALA A 294 17.38 32.77 0.50
N GLN A 295 18.63 32.28 0.54
CA GLN A 295 19.76 33.03 1.10
C GLN A 295 19.99 34.36 0.36
N LYS A 296 20.01 34.33 -0.99
CA LYS A 296 20.20 35.56 -1.79
C LYS A 296 19.05 36.54 -1.63
N SER A 297 17.81 36.06 -1.51
CA SER A 297 16.64 36.92 -1.24
C SER A 297 16.76 37.61 0.11
N SER A 298 17.23 36.90 1.15
CA SER A 298 17.49 37.51 2.46
C SER A 298 18.54 38.63 2.37
N VAL A 299 19.65 38.39 1.67
CA VAL A 299 20.70 39.41 1.48
C VAL A 299 20.18 40.59 0.67
N LEU A 300 19.33 40.35 -0.32
CA LEU A 300 18.74 41.40 -1.13
C LEU A 300 17.83 42.31 -0.30
N GLU A 301 17.01 41.74 0.60
CA GLU A 301 16.19 42.53 1.51
C GLU A 301 17.03 43.34 2.51
N GLU A 302 18.13 42.77 3.03
CA GLU A 302 19.06 43.52 3.88
C GLU A 302 19.71 44.70 3.13
N LEU A 303 20.13 44.47 1.88
CA LEU A 303 20.69 45.54 1.04
C LEU A 303 19.68 46.62 0.71
N LYS A 304 18.40 46.26 0.47
CA LYS A 304 17.32 47.24 0.28
C LYS A 304 17.10 48.09 1.53
N SER A 305 17.05 47.48 2.72
CA SER A 305 16.91 48.21 3.98
C SER A 305 18.05 49.22 4.16
N ARG A 306 19.30 48.78 3.93
CA ARG A 306 20.47 49.65 4.00
C ARG A 306 20.45 50.78 2.96
N LEU A 307 19.94 50.52 1.76
CA LEU A 307 19.78 51.55 0.74
C LEU A 307 18.78 52.62 1.20
N ASN A 308 17.62 52.19 1.72
CA ASN A 308 16.59 53.10 2.23
C ASN A 308 17.11 53.96 3.40
N GLU A 309 17.86 53.38 4.34
CA GLU A 309 18.52 54.13 5.41
C GLU A 309 19.50 55.20 4.89
N LYS A 310 20.21 54.90 3.79
CA LYS A 310 21.13 55.87 3.17
C LYS A 310 20.38 56.95 2.39
N GLU A 311 19.29 56.60 1.72
CA GLU A 311 18.40 57.57 1.06
C GLU A 311 17.81 58.54 2.10
N GLU A 312 17.30 58.03 3.22
CA GLU A 312 16.83 58.86 4.34
C GLU A 312 17.93 59.78 4.87
N ALA A 313 19.14 59.26 5.10
CA ALA A 313 20.28 60.09 5.53
C ALA A 313 20.63 61.19 4.51
N ILE A 314 20.56 60.89 3.21
CA ILE A 314 20.77 61.89 2.15
C ILE A 314 19.71 62.98 2.23
N THR A 315 18.42 62.63 2.39
CA THR A 315 17.35 63.65 2.50
C THR A 315 17.56 64.58 3.70
N VAL A 316 18.07 64.06 4.81
CA VAL A 316 18.43 64.87 5.99
C VAL A 316 19.58 65.82 5.65
N TYR A 317 20.65 65.32 5.03
CA TYR A 317 21.78 66.17 4.62
C TYR A 317 21.38 67.23 3.60
N GLU A 318 20.50 66.92 2.66
CA GLU A 318 19.96 67.91 1.70
C GLU A 318 19.20 69.03 2.40
N LYS A 319 18.38 68.69 3.40
CA LYS A 319 17.67 69.68 4.23
C LYS A 319 18.65 70.58 5.01
N ASP A 320 19.66 69.99 5.65
CA ASP A 320 20.70 70.74 6.38
C ASP A 320 21.47 71.69 5.46
N ILE A 321 21.79 71.25 4.23
CA ILE A 321 22.44 72.08 3.22
C ILE A 321 21.53 73.24 2.82
N GLN A 322 20.24 73.00 2.63
CA GLN A 322 19.27 74.05 2.32
C GLN A 322 19.17 75.08 3.44
N GLU A 323 19.04 74.65 4.70
CA GLU A 323 18.98 75.54 5.87
C GLU A 323 20.25 76.41 5.98
N LYS A 324 21.43 75.80 5.80
CA LYS A 324 22.70 76.55 5.75
C LYS A 324 22.77 77.51 4.57
N GLY A 325 22.23 77.13 3.40
CA GLY A 325 22.11 78.00 2.23
C GLY A 325 21.28 79.25 2.53
N SER A 326 20.10 79.09 3.14
CA SER A 326 19.26 80.22 3.58
C SER A 326 19.99 81.10 4.60
N ARG A 327 20.72 80.51 5.56
CA ARG A 327 21.49 81.29 6.53
C ARG A 327 22.62 82.10 5.90
N ILE A 328 23.31 81.52 4.91
CA ILE A 328 24.35 82.23 4.15
C ILE A 328 23.74 83.41 3.39
N GLN A 329 22.54 83.24 2.81
CA GLN A 329 21.84 84.33 2.12
C GLN A 329 21.50 85.47 3.09
N GLU A 330 20.89 85.18 4.24
CA GLU A 330 20.58 86.18 5.27
C GLU A 330 21.83 86.95 5.75
N LEU A 331 22.93 86.23 5.98
CA LEU A 331 24.19 86.85 6.38
C LEU A 331 24.76 87.74 5.28
N SER A 332 24.62 87.34 4.02
CA SER A 332 25.07 88.12 2.86
C SER A 332 24.26 89.40 2.69
N GLU A 333 22.93 89.34 2.89
CA GLU A 333 22.05 90.51 2.90
C GLU A 333 22.43 91.47 4.04
N THR A 334 22.66 90.92 5.25
CA THR A 334 23.11 91.71 6.41
C THR A 334 24.45 92.41 6.15
N ILE A 335 25.41 91.72 5.51
CA ILE A 335 26.69 92.31 5.12
C ILE A 335 26.48 93.42 4.09
N SER A 336 25.61 93.22 3.10
CA SER A 336 25.29 94.24 2.09
C SER A 336 24.72 95.50 2.73
N ASP A 337 23.77 95.37 3.66
CA ASP A 337 23.19 96.52 4.36
C ASP A 337 24.18 97.21 5.28
N ARG A 338 25.05 96.47 5.96
CA ARG A 338 26.16 97.06 6.73
C ARG A 338 27.12 97.83 5.84
N ASN A 339 27.44 97.32 4.65
CA ASN A 339 28.31 98.03 3.70
C ASN A 339 27.67 99.34 3.24
N LYS A 340 26.36 99.36 2.92
CA LYS A 340 25.64 100.61 2.64
C LYS A 340 25.72 101.59 3.82
N GLY A 341 25.53 101.10 5.05
CA GLY A 341 25.65 101.93 6.25
C GLY A 341 27.06 102.47 6.47
N ILE A 342 28.11 101.70 6.11
CA ILE A 342 29.50 102.17 6.13
C ILE A 342 29.69 103.28 5.08
N GLU A 343 29.22 103.08 3.84
CA GLU A 343 29.28 104.10 2.78
C GLU A 343 28.60 105.41 3.20
N GLU A 344 27.43 105.33 3.85
CA GLU A 344 26.73 106.50 4.41
C GLU A 344 27.53 107.20 5.51
N LEU A 345 28.15 106.43 6.41
CA LEU A 345 29.00 106.98 7.48
C LEU A 345 30.27 107.62 6.94
N GLU A 346 30.89 107.02 5.91
CA GLU A 346 32.05 107.57 5.20
C GLU A 346 31.69 108.90 4.53
N SER A 347 30.57 108.97 3.80
CA SER A 347 30.08 110.23 3.20
C SER A 347 29.84 111.31 4.25
N ARG A 348 29.27 110.96 5.41
CA ARG A 348 29.07 111.91 6.53
C ARG A 348 30.39 112.35 7.15
N LEU A 349 31.39 111.48 7.21
CA LEU A 349 32.71 111.81 7.71
C LEU A 349 33.39 112.82 6.77
N ASP A 350 33.33 112.57 5.45
CA ASP A 350 33.86 113.48 4.43
C ASP A 350 33.20 114.87 4.50
N GLU A 351 31.87 114.92 4.64
CA GLU A 351 31.14 116.18 4.85
C GLU A 351 31.63 116.94 6.09
N LYS A 352 31.81 116.23 7.22
CA LYS A 352 32.30 116.83 8.46
C LYS A 352 33.76 117.27 8.36
N GLU A 353 34.58 116.55 7.63
CA GLU A 353 35.97 116.91 7.37
C GLU A 353 36.06 118.16 6.48
N GLN A 354 35.18 118.29 5.48
CA GLN A 354 35.04 119.51 4.69
C GLN A 354 34.53 120.69 5.53
N GLU A 355 33.53 120.48 6.40
CA GLU A 355 33.04 121.51 7.32
C GLU A 355 34.16 121.98 8.26
N LYS A 356 34.92 121.03 8.83
CA LYS A 356 36.09 121.33 9.66
C LYS A 356 37.13 122.13 8.89
N SER A 357 37.47 121.73 7.66
CA SER A 357 38.41 122.46 6.80
C SER A 357 37.96 123.90 6.55
N ASN A 358 36.68 124.10 6.23
CA ASN A 358 36.08 125.43 6.04
C ASN A 358 36.14 126.28 7.32
N LEU A 359 35.85 125.67 8.49
CA LEU A 359 35.95 126.34 9.78
C LEU A 359 37.41 126.71 10.12
N GLU A 360 38.38 125.84 9.83
CA GLU A 360 39.81 126.11 10.01
C GLU A 360 40.28 127.25 9.10
N GLU A 361 39.81 127.32 7.85
CA GLU A 361 40.08 128.43 6.95
C GLU A 361 39.46 129.74 7.46
N SER A 362 38.22 129.70 7.92
CA SER A 362 37.55 130.86 8.55
C SER A 362 38.28 131.33 9.80
N LEU A 363 38.70 130.41 10.67
CA LEU A 363 39.49 130.71 11.86
C LEU A 363 40.84 131.33 11.49
N ARG A 364 41.52 130.81 10.46
CA ARG A 364 42.78 131.36 9.94
C ARG A 364 42.59 132.79 9.44
N ALA A 365 41.52 133.05 8.69
CA ALA A 365 41.17 134.39 8.24
C ALA A 365 40.91 135.34 9.42
N LYS A 366 40.21 134.88 10.46
CA LYS A 366 39.99 135.67 11.68
C LYS A 366 41.26 135.92 12.48
N ILE A 367 42.17 134.96 12.55
CA ILE A 367 43.50 135.16 13.15
C ILE A 367 44.26 136.24 12.37
N GLU A 368 44.20 136.24 11.05
CA GLU A 368 44.86 137.25 10.23
C GLU A 368 44.22 138.64 10.40
N GLU A 369 42.88 138.73 10.46
CA GLU A 369 42.19 139.96 10.85
C GLU A 369 42.66 140.46 12.22
N ILE A 370 42.77 139.58 13.21
CA ILE A 370 43.27 139.92 14.55
C ILE A 370 44.71 140.41 14.48
N LYS A 371 45.60 139.77 13.69
CA LYS A 371 46.98 140.25 13.51
C LYS A 371 47.02 141.65 12.92
N VAL A 372 46.23 141.92 11.87
CA VAL A 372 46.14 143.26 11.25
C VAL A 372 45.61 144.28 12.24
N ILE A 373 44.59 143.94 13.03
CA ILE A 373 44.07 144.80 14.09
C ILE A 373 45.14 145.03 15.17
N HIS A 374 45.89 144.00 15.55
CA HIS A 374 46.97 144.09 16.53
C HIS A 374 48.12 144.97 16.03
N GLU A 375 48.51 144.88 14.76
CA GLU A 375 49.48 145.79 14.13
C GLU A 375 48.98 147.25 14.14
N LYS A 376 47.71 147.47 13.78
CA LYS A 376 47.08 148.80 13.88
C LYS A 376 47.05 149.31 15.32
N PHE A 377 46.80 148.42 16.29
CA PHE A 377 46.82 148.75 17.71
C PHE A 377 48.24 149.14 18.17
N LEU A 378 49.27 148.39 17.78
CA LEU A 378 50.67 148.73 18.03
C LEU A 378 51.07 150.07 17.41
N GLU A 379 50.59 150.37 16.21
CA GLU A 379 50.82 151.67 15.58
C GLU A 379 50.16 152.80 16.39
N LYS A 380 48.97 152.56 16.94
CA LYS A 380 48.30 153.49 17.85
C LYS A 380 49.03 153.60 19.20
N GLU A 381 49.53 152.51 19.79
CA GLU A 381 50.36 152.56 21.00
C GLU A 381 51.61 153.38 20.77
N ARG A 382 52.34 153.18 19.66
CA ARG A 382 53.49 154.04 19.30
C ARG A 382 53.11 155.51 19.11
N ALA A 383 51.92 155.77 18.55
CA ALA A 383 51.41 157.13 18.43
C ALA A 383 51.09 157.73 19.80
N VAL A 384 50.56 156.95 20.74
CA VAL A 384 50.34 157.34 22.13
C VAL A 384 51.67 157.59 22.82
N GLU A 385 52.67 156.71 22.71
CA GLU A 385 54.03 156.93 23.24
C GLU A 385 54.63 158.25 22.73
N LYS A 386 54.49 158.55 21.43
CA LYS A 386 54.93 159.84 20.86
C LYS A 386 54.19 161.03 21.46
N LEU A 387 52.88 160.89 21.71
CA LEU A 387 52.10 161.93 22.38
C LEU A 387 52.51 162.07 23.85
N GLU A 388 52.79 160.98 24.55
CA GLU A 388 53.30 160.97 25.93
C GLU A 388 54.68 161.60 26.03
N GLU A 389 55.60 161.33 25.09
CA GLU A 389 56.88 162.03 24.99
C GLU A 389 56.67 163.53 24.76
N SER A 390 55.73 163.91 23.88
CA SER A 390 55.39 165.32 23.65
C SER A 390 54.81 165.99 24.91
N ILE A 391 53.97 165.28 25.66
CA ILE A 391 53.46 165.75 26.96
C ILE A 391 54.61 165.86 27.97
N SER A 392 55.51 164.86 28.06
CA SER A 392 56.68 164.90 28.95
C SER A 392 57.60 166.09 28.66
N VAL A 393 57.80 166.43 27.38
CA VAL A 393 58.52 167.63 26.97
C VAL A 393 57.78 168.87 27.45
N ARG A 394 56.46 168.95 27.22
CA ARG A 394 55.65 170.08 27.71
C ARG A 394 55.63 170.19 29.23
N ASP A 395 55.59 169.09 29.96
CA ASP A 395 55.66 169.06 31.42
C ASP A 395 57.02 169.54 31.92
N ARG A 396 58.11 169.20 31.22
CA ARG A 396 59.44 169.79 31.45
C ARG A 396 59.43 171.29 31.19
N ASP A 397 58.84 171.75 30.09
CA ASP A 397 58.74 173.17 29.77
C ASP A 397 57.92 173.91 30.83
N ILE A 398 56.78 173.35 31.26
CA ILE A 398 55.96 173.89 32.37
C ILE A 398 56.76 173.93 33.67
N LYS A 399 57.55 172.90 33.98
CA LYS A 399 58.40 172.88 35.18
C LYS A 399 59.49 173.95 35.11
N THR A 400 60.09 174.16 33.94
CA THR A 400 61.10 175.20 33.71
C THR A 400 60.47 176.59 33.87
N LEU A 401 59.28 176.81 33.30
CA LEU A 401 58.51 178.04 33.49
C LEU A 401 58.09 178.23 34.95
N ALA A 402 57.74 177.16 35.67
CA ALA A 402 57.41 177.23 37.09
C ALA A 402 58.64 177.60 37.94
N ASP A 403 59.81 177.04 37.66
CA ASP A 403 61.08 177.41 38.31
C ASP A 403 61.50 178.85 37.98
N GLU A 404 61.24 179.34 36.76
CA GLU A 404 61.38 180.76 36.40
C GLU A 404 60.42 181.66 37.20
N VAL A 405 59.17 181.24 37.40
CA VAL A 405 58.22 181.97 38.25
C VAL A 405 58.67 181.95 39.72
N ILE A 406 59.20 180.83 40.22
CA ILE A 406 59.73 180.72 41.59
C ILE A 406 60.95 181.62 41.78
N THR A 407 61.88 181.64 40.82
CA THR A 407 63.07 182.52 40.88
C THR A 407 62.66 183.99 40.84
N LYS A 408 61.76 184.39 39.94
CA LYS A 408 61.16 185.74 39.92
C LYS A 408 60.45 186.08 41.22
N SER A 409 59.70 185.14 41.80
CA SER A 409 59.02 185.30 43.09
C SER A 409 60.02 185.46 44.25
N GLY A 410 61.12 184.71 44.25
CA GLY A 410 62.21 184.85 45.22
C GLY A 410 62.98 186.17 45.11
N GLU A 411 63.17 186.67 43.88
CA GLU A 411 63.68 188.03 43.64
C GLU A 411 62.72 189.09 44.19
N MET A 412 61.42 188.92 43.99
CA MET A 412 60.38 189.81 44.50
C MET A 412 60.38 189.86 46.05
N LYS A 413 60.51 188.70 46.70
CA LYS A 413 60.60 188.58 48.16
C LYS A 413 61.83 189.28 48.75
N ARG A 414 62.99 189.21 48.08
CA ARG A 414 64.22 189.94 48.48
C ARG A 414 64.07 191.46 48.37
N ILE A 415 63.29 191.95 47.42
CA ILE A 415 62.98 193.38 47.31
C ILE A 415 62.06 193.80 48.47
N GLU A 416 61.08 192.98 48.81
CA GLU A 416 60.15 193.18 49.94
C GLU A 416 60.88 193.25 51.29
N GLU A 417 61.83 192.36 51.55
CA GLU A 417 62.67 192.37 52.76
C GLU A 417 63.56 193.63 52.84
N LYS A 418 64.07 194.12 51.70
CA LYS A 418 64.83 195.38 51.65
C LYS A 418 63.95 196.60 51.93
N MET A 419 62.67 196.58 51.55
CA MET A 419 61.72 197.65 51.84
C MET A 419 61.37 197.68 53.34
N THR A 420 61.03 196.54 53.94
CA THR A 420 60.69 196.48 55.38
C THR A 420 61.85 196.84 56.31
N ALA A 421 63.09 196.53 55.91
CA ALA A 421 64.29 196.96 56.64
C ALA A 421 64.49 198.48 56.57
N LYS A 422 64.14 199.12 55.44
CA LYS A 422 64.15 200.59 55.32
C LYS A 422 63.04 201.24 56.14
N GLU A 423 61.84 200.65 56.15
CA GLU A 423 60.69 201.10 56.96
C GLU A 423 61.04 201.17 58.46
N ARG A 424 61.67 200.12 59.00
CA ARG A 424 62.10 200.10 60.42
C ARG A 424 63.12 201.19 60.73
N LYS A 425 63.99 201.51 59.77
CA LYS A 425 65.03 202.54 59.93
C LYS A 425 64.45 203.96 59.99
N ILE A 426 63.31 204.19 59.34
CA ILE A 426 62.55 205.45 59.42
C ILE A 426 61.91 205.58 60.81
N ASN A 427 61.23 204.54 61.30
CA ASN A 427 60.55 204.58 62.60
C ASN A 427 61.51 204.79 63.78
N THR A 428 62.75 204.28 63.72
CA THR A 428 63.75 204.52 64.78
C THR A 428 64.24 205.97 64.81
N LEU A 429 64.31 206.64 63.65
CA LEU A 429 64.72 208.05 63.57
C LEU A 429 63.63 208.99 64.09
N GLU A 430 62.35 208.63 63.92
CA GLU A 430 61.22 209.41 64.44
C GLU A 430 61.13 209.35 65.98
N SER A 431 61.45 208.20 66.60
CA SER A 431 61.53 208.05 68.07
C SER A 431 62.68 208.87 68.71
N MET A 432 63.80 209.03 67.99
CA MET A 432 64.92 209.88 68.44
C MET A 432 64.61 211.38 68.34
N LEU A 433 63.74 211.79 67.42
CA LEU A 433 63.31 213.19 67.30
C LEU A 433 62.39 213.59 68.48
N ALA A 434 61.47 212.70 68.88
CA ALA A 434 60.54 212.93 69.99
C ALA A 434 61.23 213.05 71.36
N THR A 435 62.26 212.22 71.61
CA THR A 435 63.04 212.26 72.86
C THR A 435 63.97 213.48 72.97
N SER A 436 64.33 214.13 71.85
CA SER A 436 65.04 215.40 71.87
C SER A 436 64.11 216.61 72.11
N GLY A 437 62.86 216.55 71.65
CA GLY A 437 61.85 217.60 71.89
C GLY A 437 61.39 217.71 73.35
N GLU A 438 61.38 216.59 74.09
CA GLU A 438 61.08 216.59 75.54
C GLU A 438 62.22 217.17 76.38
N ARG A 439 63.48 217.10 75.93
CA ARG A 439 64.63 217.73 76.61
C ARG A 439 64.59 219.25 76.55
N VAL A 440 64.02 219.84 75.51
CA VAL A 440 63.87 221.31 75.37
C VAL A 440 62.77 221.85 76.31
N LYS A 441 61.61 221.16 76.41
CA LYS A 441 60.53 221.54 77.35
C LYS A 441 60.89 221.35 78.83
N LYS A 442 61.83 220.44 79.14
CA LYS A 442 62.25 220.17 80.53
C LYS A 442 63.25 221.20 81.07
N LEU A 443 64.01 221.87 80.21
CA LEU A 443 64.93 222.95 80.61
C LEU A 443 64.25 224.32 80.72
N GLU A 444 63.18 224.57 79.95
CA GLU A 444 62.43 225.85 80.04
C GLU A 444 61.51 225.94 81.27
N LYS A 445 61.10 224.81 81.87
CA LYS A 445 60.17 224.78 83.03
C LYS A 445 60.85 224.53 84.39
N GLN A 446 62.18 224.37 84.42
CA GLN A 446 62.96 224.20 85.66
C GLN A 446 63.55 225.51 86.22
N ILE A 447 63.33 226.67 85.59
CA ILE A 447 63.87 227.96 86.06
C ILE A 447 62.82 228.92 86.65
N SER A 448 61.51 228.77 86.43
CA SER A 448 60.52 229.71 87.00
C SER A 448 59.58 229.08 88.03
N GLU A 449 60.20 228.56 89.09
CA GLU A 449 59.63 228.44 90.46
C GLU A 449 58.80 227.17 90.71
N TYR A 450 59.21 226.25 91.61
CA TYR A 450 59.35 226.45 93.06
C TYR A 450 58.15 227.15 93.73
N LYS A 451 56.98 226.52 93.63
CA LYS A 451 56.06 226.09 94.72
C LYS A 451 54.81 225.51 94.03
N GLY A 452 54.25 224.33 94.28
CA GLY A 452 54.21 223.38 95.40
C GLY A 452 52.73 222.96 95.57
N GLU A 453 52.42 221.64 95.55
CA GLU A 453 51.17 220.93 96.00
C GLU A 453 49.79 221.40 95.45
N GLU A 454 48.76 220.58 95.14
CA GLU A 454 48.04 219.47 95.81
C GLU A 454 47.05 219.89 96.93
N LYS A 455 45.98 219.11 97.12
CA LYS A 455 44.67 219.44 97.72
C LYS A 455 44.69 219.82 99.22
N LEU A 456 44.48 221.11 99.49
CA LEU A 456 44.00 221.75 100.74
C LEU A 456 43.25 223.06 100.34
N ALA A 457 42.24 222.99 99.45
CA ALA A 457 41.44 224.14 98.97
C ALA A 457 39.91 223.97 99.10
N GLU A 458 39.43 222.85 99.65
CA GLU A 458 38.08 222.71 100.24
C GLU A 458 38.13 222.52 101.78
N GLU A 459 39.34 222.56 102.36
CA GLU A 459 39.65 222.97 103.76
C GLU A 459 40.21 224.42 103.84
N LEU A 460 40.25 225.18 102.72
CA LEU A 460 40.59 226.62 102.71
C LEU A 460 39.38 227.55 102.42
N MET A 461 38.30 227.04 101.81
CA MET A 461 37.02 227.76 101.79
C MET A 461 36.29 227.71 103.16
N GLU A 462 36.61 226.74 104.02
CA GLU A 462 36.24 226.75 105.45
C GLU A 462 37.20 227.58 106.33
N LYS A 463 38.46 227.81 105.91
CA LYS A 463 39.38 228.73 106.60
C LYS A 463 39.16 230.21 106.27
N ASP A 464 38.60 230.56 105.12
CA ASP A 464 38.24 231.95 104.80
C ASP A 464 37.03 232.44 105.63
N GLU A 465 36.19 231.52 106.11
CA GLU A 465 35.11 231.79 107.06
C GLU A 465 35.59 231.76 108.54
N LEU A 466 36.59 230.92 108.88
CA LEU A 466 37.32 230.99 110.17
C LEU A 466 38.19 232.26 110.30
N VAL A 467 38.69 232.84 109.21
CA VAL A 467 39.38 234.16 109.20
C VAL A 467 38.39 235.31 109.43
N LYS A 468 37.13 235.21 108.97
CA LYS A 468 36.07 236.17 109.32
C LYS A 468 35.64 236.06 110.80
N GLN A 469 35.64 234.85 111.36
CA GLN A 469 35.38 234.64 112.80
C GLN A 469 36.56 235.10 113.66
N LEU A 470 37.81 234.82 113.25
CA LEU A 470 39.03 235.28 113.93
C LEU A 470 39.23 236.81 113.86
N LYS A 471 38.77 237.49 112.79
CA LYS A 471 38.71 238.96 112.70
C LYS A 471 37.71 239.61 113.65
N ARG A 472 36.64 238.90 114.07
CA ARG A 472 35.70 239.41 115.10
C ARG A 472 36.23 239.17 116.51
N THR A 473 36.94 238.06 116.75
CA THR A 473 37.57 237.78 118.05
C THR A 473 38.91 238.49 118.29
N LEU A 474 39.61 238.97 117.25
CA LEU A 474 40.80 239.82 117.43
C LEU A 474 40.44 241.27 117.78
N VAL A 475 39.38 241.83 117.19
CA VAL A 475 38.79 243.12 117.61
C VAL A 475 38.36 243.06 119.08
N SER A 476 37.82 241.91 119.51
CA SER A 476 37.49 241.64 120.91
C SER A 476 38.71 241.48 121.85
N LYS A 477 39.91 241.16 121.34
CA LYS A 477 41.18 241.07 122.12
C LYS A 477 42.00 242.38 122.06
N GLU A 478 41.86 243.19 121.01
CA GLU A 478 42.44 244.55 120.90
C GLU A 478 41.75 245.58 121.82
N GLU A 479 40.44 245.42 122.05
CA GLU A 479 39.68 246.18 123.06
C GLU A 479 40.01 245.76 124.50
N GLU A 480 40.53 244.54 124.71
CA GLU A 480 40.93 244.01 126.02
C GLU A 480 42.37 244.45 126.40
N VAL A 481 43.26 244.62 125.42
CA VAL A 481 44.64 245.15 125.64
C VAL A 481 44.65 246.68 125.75
N SER A 482 43.78 247.39 125.02
CA SER A 482 43.60 248.83 125.23
C SER A 482 43.05 249.12 126.65
N ARG A 483 42.26 248.20 127.22
CA ARG A 483 41.82 248.26 128.63
C ARG A 483 42.94 247.97 129.62
N LEU A 484 43.80 246.96 129.38
CA LEU A 484 44.95 246.65 130.25
C LEU A 484 46.08 247.70 130.17
N ASN A 485 46.25 248.40 129.05
CA ASN A 485 47.21 249.50 128.90
C ASN A 485 46.75 250.79 129.59
N GLU A 486 45.45 251.06 129.59
CA GLU A 486 44.90 252.22 130.30
C GLU A 486 44.86 251.98 131.83
N GLU A 487 44.72 250.72 132.27
CA GLU A 487 44.77 250.33 133.69
C GLU A 487 46.21 250.40 134.27
N ASN A 488 47.24 250.07 133.48
CA ASN A 488 48.63 250.26 133.90
C ASN A 488 49.10 251.73 133.83
N ARG A 489 48.52 252.52 132.91
CA ARG A 489 48.72 253.97 132.86
C ARG A 489 48.15 254.67 134.10
N ARG A 490 47.13 254.09 134.73
CA ARG A 490 46.61 254.53 136.04
C ARG A 490 47.52 254.14 137.22
N TYR A 491 48.19 252.98 137.16
CA TYR A 491 49.19 252.57 138.18
C TYR A 491 50.45 253.46 138.19
N ARG A 492 50.81 254.07 137.06
CA ARG A 492 51.88 255.09 136.99
C ARG A 492 51.50 256.45 137.57
N LEU A 493 50.20 256.71 137.81
CA LEU A 493 49.76 257.97 138.39
C LEU A 493 49.35 257.86 139.86
N GLN A 494 49.00 256.68 140.38
CA GLN A 494 48.66 256.54 141.81
C GLN A 494 49.90 256.46 142.75
N GLN A 495 51.08 256.03 142.27
CA GLN A 495 52.32 256.05 143.09
C GLN A 495 53.11 257.38 142.99
N LYS A 496 52.68 258.30 142.11
CA LYS A 496 53.16 259.69 142.07
C LYS A 496 52.47 260.58 143.11
N TYR A 497 51.34 260.15 143.70
CA TYR A 497 50.56 260.87 144.73
C TYR A 497 50.73 260.29 146.16
N SER A 498 51.82 259.57 146.42
CA SER A 498 52.42 259.40 147.76
C SER A 498 53.82 260.03 147.82
N SER A 499 54.16 260.96 146.94
CA SER A 499 54.13 262.37 147.33
C SER A 499 54.46 262.61 148.82
N GLU A 500 55.59 263.24 149.08
CA GLU A 500 55.62 264.34 150.05
C GLU A 500 55.37 264.07 151.56
N GLY A 501 54.96 262.89 152.02
CA GLY A 501 54.60 262.70 153.43
C GLY A 501 55.77 262.90 154.42
N LEU A 502 56.93 262.30 154.20
CA LEU A 502 57.88 262.17 155.31
C LEU A 502 59.20 262.92 155.18
N LYS A 503 59.16 264.09 154.55
CA LYS A 503 60.04 265.16 155.05
C LYS A 503 59.50 265.93 156.27
N GLN A 504 58.27 265.75 156.77
CA GLN A 504 57.86 266.49 157.99
C GLN A 504 58.13 265.81 159.35
N ILE A 505 58.74 264.61 159.41
CA ILE A 505 59.48 264.25 160.64
C ILE A 505 60.91 264.77 160.63
N GLU A 506 61.48 265.28 159.54
CA GLU A 506 62.77 265.98 159.70
C GLU A 506 62.98 267.18 158.78
N GLU A 507 62.13 268.18 159.03
CA GLU A 507 62.47 269.60 158.91
C GLU A 507 63.00 270.20 160.23
N GLN A 508 63.52 269.43 161.20
CA GLN A 508 64.32 270.04 162.29
C GLN A 508 65.84 269.88 162.17
N LYS A 509 66.38 269.40 161.04
CA LYS A 509 67.82 269.60 160.76
C LYS A 509 68.20 270.14 159.36
N ALA A 510 67.67 271.31 158.98
CA ALA A 510 68.31 272.39 158.16
C ALA A 510 67.76 272.62 156.73
N SER A 511 67.48 273.84 156.19
CA SER A 511 68.03 275.22 156.22
C SER A 511 69.06 275.56 155.11
N LYS A 512 68.84 276.71 154.43
CA LYS A 512 69.66 277.46 153.44
C LYS A 512 69.80 276.89 152.02
N LYS A 513 69.94 277.68 150.96
CA LYS A 513 70.15 279.14 150.71
C LYS A 513 69.93 279.35 149.19
N TRP A 514 69.86 280.54 148.59
CA TRP A 514 69.99 281.95 149.03
C TRP A 514 69.22 282.82 148.03
N TRP A 515 68.93 284.02 148.53
CA TRP A 515 68.86 285.26 147.79
C TRP A 515 69.80 285.37 146.58
N LYS A 516 69.50 286.43 145.83
CA LYS A 516 70.37 287.14 144.91
C LYS A 516 70.65 286.33 143.66
N ARG A 517 70.37 286.90 142.52
CA ARG A 517 69.91 288.24 142.17
C ARG A 517 69.64 288.06 140.67
N LEU A 518 69.26 289.04 139.90
CA LEU A 518 69.25 290.46 140.08
C LEU A 518 68.09 290.91 139.20
#